data_AF-A0A2H9RTD6-F1
#
_entry.id   AF-A0A2H9RTD6-F1
#
_cell.length_a   1.000
_cell.length_b   1.000
_cell.length_c   1.000
_cell.angle_alpha   90.00
_cell.angle_beta   90.00
_cell.angle_gamma   90.00
#
_symmetry.space_group_name_H-M   'P 1'
#
loop_
_entity.id
_entity.type
_entity.pdbx_description
1 polymer ?
#
loop_
_entity_poly.entity_id
_entity_poly.type
_entity_poly.pdbx_seq_one_letter_code
_entity_poly.pdbx_strand_id
1 'polypeptide(L)'
;MDKLEESNFNNIIRKIIKKSLFTERQIEIILNQKNLLEVDFTITKGAYYRQVKQSKEKLIGLFYSIILFRGLGILLPDDIDVISKLSEQISVINESDIFPEREDEVISVIDRLIRQACNM
;
A
#
# COMPACT_ATOMS: atom_id res chain seq x y z
N MET A 1 -17.79 22.67 5.08
CA MET A 1 -18.18 21.51 5.90
C MET A 1 -17.74 20.30 5.10
N ASP A 2 -16.50 19.86 5.32
CA ASP A 2 -15.95 18.70 4.60
C ASP A 2 -16.80 17.48 4.97
N LYS A 3 -17.54 16.95 3.99
CA LYS A 3 -17.89 15.53 4.04
C LYS A 3 -16.56 14.82 4.10
N LEU A 4 -16.21 14.24 5.24
CA LEU A 4 -15.21 13.19 5.32
C LEU A 4 -15.64 12.16 4.26
N GLU A 5 -14.99 12.16 3.10
CA GLU A 5 -15.18 11.12 2.11
C GLU A 5 -14.90 9.81 2.84
N GLU A 6 -15.92 8.96 2.91
CA GLU A 6 -15.80 7.63 3.46
C GLU A 6 -14.72 6.92 2.64
N SER A 7 -13.64 6.49 3.30
CA SER A 7 -12.47 5.95 2.63
C SER A 7 -12.87 4.69 1.86
N ASN A 8 -12.40 4.54 0.62
CA ASN A 8 -12.61 3.33 -0.19
C ASN A 8 -11.88 2.08 0.36
N PHE A 9 -11.17 2.23 1.48
CA PHE A 9 -10.35 1.19 2.08
C PHE A 9 -10.85 0.83 3.47
N ASN A 10 -10.84 -0.46 3.79
CA ASN A 10 -11.02 -0.92 5.18
C ASN A 10 -9.86 -0.43 6.08
N ASN A 11 -10.09 -0.45 7.39
CA ASN A 11 -9.15 0.11 8.37
C ASN A 11 -7.74 -0.50 8.30
N ILE A 12 -7.63 -1.80 8.05
CA ILE A 12 -6.33 -2.49 7.97
C ILE A 12 -5.55 -1.98 6.76
N ILE A 13 -6.18 -1.92 5.58
CA ILE A 13 -5.56 -1.36 4.37
C ILE A 13 -5.15 0.10 4.61
N ARG A 14 -5.97 0.91 5.26
CA ARG A 14 -5.60 2.29 5.62
C ARG A 14 -4.37 2.36 6.53
N LYS A 15 -4.30 1.49 7.56
CA LYS A 15 -3.13 1.39 8.46
C LYS A 15 -1.87 0.99 7.68
N ILE A 16 -1.98 0.08 6.72
CA ILE A 16 -0.86 -0.32 5.84
C ILE A 16 -0.44 0.83 4.93
N ILE A 17 -1.39 1.51 4.27
CA ILE A 17 -1.11 2.67 3.41
C ILE A 17 -0.35 3.75 4.19
N LYS A 18 -0.79 4.07 5.42
CA LYS A 18 -0.12 5.05 6.29
C LYS A 18 1.33 4.69 6.64
N LYS A 19 1.68 3.40 6.67
CA LYS A 19 3.06 2.91 6.88
C LYS A 19 3.86 2.81 5.57
N SER A 20 3.19 2.88 4.42
CA SER A 20 3.81 2.76 3.10
C SER A 20 4.36 4.10 2.58
N LEU A 21 5.02 4.07 1.42
CA LEU A 21 5.52 5.28 0.75
C LEU A 21 4.41 6.09 0.04
N PHE A 22 3.19 5.57 -0.08
CA PHE A 22 2.09 6.17 -0.84
C PHE A 22 1.00 6.73 0.08
N THR A 23 0.33 7.80 -0.34
CA THR A 23 -0.88 8.30 0.34
C THR A 23 -2.12 7.53 -0.11
N GLU A 24 -3.21 7.55 0.68
CA GLU A 24 -4.49 6.93 0.29
C GLU A 24 -4.93 7.40 -1.10
N ARG A 25 -4.89 8.72 -1.35
CA ARG A 25 -5.20 9.30 -2.66
C ARG A 25 -4.31 8.78 -3.79
N GLN A 26 -3.02 8.60 -3.55
CA GLN A 26 -2.11 8.06 -4.57
C GLN A 26 -2.46 6.60 -4.90
N ILE A 27 -2.84 5.80 -3.89
CA ILE A 27 -3.31 4.43 -4.08
C ILE A 27 -4.63 4.40 -4.85
N GLU A 28 -5.62 5.22 -4.49
CA GLU A 28 -6.88 5.32 -5.25
C GLU A 28 -6.62 5.65 -6.73
N ILE A 29 -5.74 6.61 -6.99
CA ILE A 29 -5.37 6.97 -8.37
C ILE A 29 -4.72 5.80 -9.11
N ILE A 30 -3.85 5.04 -8.44
CA ILE A 30 -3.22 3.86 -9.04
C ILE A 30 -4.27 2.78 -9.34
N LEU A 31 -5.19 2.51 -8.42
CA LEU A 31 -6.24 1.52 -8.60
C LEU A 31 -7.21 1.92 -9.73
N ASN A 32 -7.60 3.20 -9.77
CA ASN A 32 -8.46 3.73 -10.84
C ASN A 32 -7.77 3.67 -12.20
N GLN A 33 -6.49 4.04 -12.31
CA GLN A 33 -5.72 3.92 -13.55
C GLN A 33 -5.53 2.46 -14.01
N LYS A 34 -5.63 1.49 -13.10
CA LYS A 34 -5.58 0.05 -13.39
C LYS A 34 -6.96 -0.59 -13.59
N ASN A 35 -8.05 0.19 -13.54
CA ASN A 35 -9.43 -0.28 -13.59
C ASN A 35 -9.75 -1.33 -12.48
N LEU A 36 -9.13 -1.17 -11.30
CA LEU A 36 -9.35 -2.05 -10.15
C LEU A 36 -10.35 -1.46 -9.14
N LEU A 37 -10.57 -0.15 -9.19
CA LEU A 37 -11.51 0.58 -8.35
C LEU A 37 -11.94 1.82 -9.12
N GLU A 38 -13.24 2.03 -9.31
CA GLU A 38 -13.76 3.25 -9.93
C GLU A 38 -13.92 4.32 -8.86
N VAL A 39 -13.12 5.39 -8.95
CA VAL A 39 -13.18 6.52 -8.02
C VAL A 39 -13.39 7.80 -8.82
N ASP A 40 -14.47 8.52 -8.52
CA ASP A 40 -14.66 9.87 -9.04
C ASP A 40 -13.89 10.87 -8.18
N PHE A 41 -13.09 11.70 -8.83
CA PHE A 41 -12.18 12.61 -8.18
C PHE A 41 -12.68 14.04 -8.36
N THR A 42 -13.05 14.68 -7.25
CA THR A 42 -13.54 16.07 -7.17
C THR A 42 -12.42 17.12 -7.38
N ILE A 43 -11.64 16.99 -8.46
CA ILE A 43 -10.53 17.87 -8.83
C ILE A 43 -10.53 18.19 -10.33
N THR A 44 -9.80 19.24 -10.73
CA THR A 44 -9.66 19.58 -12.15
C THR A 44 -8.89 18.48 -12.91
N LYS A 45 -9.20 18.30 -14.20
CA LYS A 45 -8.48 17.35 -15.07
C LYS A 45 -6.96 17.54 -15.02
N GLY A 46 -6.49 18.80 -15.05
CA GLY A 46 -5.06 19.11 -14.98
C GLY A 46 -4.43 18.72 -13.64
N ALA A 47 -5.13 18.93 -12.52
CA ALA A 47 -4.67 18.48 -11.21
C ALA A 47 -4.63 16.95 -11.12
N TYR A 48 -5.64 16.28 -11.68
CA TYR A 48 -5.69 14.82 -11.75
C TYR A 48 -4.50 14.23 -12.50
N TYR A 49 -4.21 14.72 -13.72
CA TYR A 49 -3.07 14.22 -14.50
C TYR A 49 -1.71 14.46 -13.81
N ARG A 50 -1.57 15.55 -13.05
CA ARG A 50 -0.36 15.77 -12.23
C ARG A 50 -0.24 14.73 -11.13
N GLN A 51 -1.32 14.41 -10.41
CA GLN A 51 -1.29 13.37 -9.38
C GLN A 51 -1.06 11.98 -9.98
N VAL A 52 -1.65 11.66 -11.14
CA VAL A 52 -1.36 10.42 -11.90
C VAL A 52 0.13 10.32 -12.20
N LYS A 53 0.73 11.38 -12.75
CA LYS A 53 2.18 11.41 -13.06
C LYS A 53 3.02 11.20 -11.80
N GLN A 54 2.72 11.90 -10.71
CA GLN A 54 3.44 11.75 -9.43
C GLN A 54 3.32 10.34 -8.85
N SER A 55 2.13 9.73 -8.87
CA SER A 55 1.93 8.35 -8.43
C SER A 55 2.73 7.37 -9.29
N LYS A 56 2.74 7.56 -10.61
CA LYS A 56 3.52 6.75 -11.54
C LYS A 56 5.03 6.86 -11.30
N GLU A 57 5.54 8.08 -11.13
CA GLU A 57 6.97 8.31 -10.85
C GLU A 57 7.39 7.66 -9.52
N LYS A 58 6.55 7.75 -8.48
CA LYS A 58 6.80 7.08 -7.20
C LYS A 58 6.82 5.55 -7.34
N LEU A 59 5.91 4.99 -8.14
CA LEU A 59 5.87 3.55 -8.41
C LEU A 59 7.12 3.08 -9.18
N ILE A 60 7.57 3.84 -10.17
CA ILE A 60 8.83 3.59 -10.88
C ILE A 60 10.01 3.64 -9.90
N GLY A 61 10.06 4.65 -9.03
CA GLY A 61 11.07 4.77 -7.98
C GLY A 61 11.11 3.54 -7.06
N LEU A 62 9.95 3.07 -6.59
CA LEU A 62 9.86 1.86 -5.78
C LEU A 62 10.48 0.64 -6.49
N PHE A 63 10.17 0.42 -7.77
CA PHE A 63 10.75 -0.70 -8.53
C PHE A 63 12.27 -0.59 -8.64
N TYR A 64 12.81 0.59 -8.95
CA TYR A 64 14.25 0.79 -8.96
C TYR A 64 14.89 0.59 -7.58
N SER A 65 14.24 1.00 -6.50
CA SER A 65 14.71 0.75 -5.14
C SER A 65 14.79 -0.74 -4.82
N ILE A 66 13.77 -1.52 -5.18
CA ILE A 66 13.77 -2.98 -5.00
C ILE A 66 14.92 -3.62 -5.81
N ILE A 67 15.09 -3.24 -7.07
CA ILE A 67 16.19 -3.75 -7.92
C ILE A 67 17.55 -3.41 -7.30
N LEU A 68 17.74 -2.17 -6.85
CA LEU A 68 18.97 -1.72 -6.21
C LEU A 68 19.29 -2.53 -4.95
N PHE A 69 18.31 -2.69 -4.05
CA PHE A 69 18.51 -3.42 -2.79
C PHE A 69 18.76 -4.91 -3.03
N ARG A 70 18.12 -5.51 -4.04
CA ARG A 70 18.42 -6.88 -4.47
C ARG A 70 19.83 -7.00 -5.03
N GLY A 71 20.23 -6.09 -5.91
CA GLY A 71 21.56 -6.09 -6.54
C GLY A 71 22.71 -5.88 -5.55
N LEU A 72 22.46 -5.17 -4.45
CA LEU A 72 23.43 -4.93 -3.38
C LEU A 72 23.40 -6.00 -2.27
N GLY A 73 22.52 -7.00 -2.36
CA GLY A 73 22.38 -8.04 -1.32
C GLY A 73 21.77 -7.53 0.00
N ILE A 74 21.13 -6.35 -0.01
CA ILE A 74 20.43 -5.78 1.15
C ILE A 74 19.09 -6.48 1.35
N LEU A 75 18.39 -6.81 0.26
CA LEU A 75 17.13 -7.54 0.29
C LEU A 75 17.38 -9.00 -0.12
N LEU A 76 17.39 -9.92 0.84
CA LEU A 76 17.70 -11.33 0.60
C LEU A 76 16.48 -12.07 0.01
N PRO A 77 16.68 -13.24 -0.64
CA PRO A 77 15.56 -14.04 -1.16
C PRO A 77 14.52 -14.37 -0.08
N ASP A 78 14.98 -14.72 1.11
CA ASP A 78 14.11 -15.06 2.24
C ASP A 78 13.23 -13.86 2.67
N ASP A 79 13.74 -12.63 2.59
CA ASP A 79 12.96 -11.42 2.89
C ASP A 79 11.82 -11.21 1.89
N ILE A 80 12.05 -11.53 0.60
CA ILE A 80 11.03 -11.50 -0.45
C ILE A 80 9.94 -12.54 -0.18
N ASP A 81 10.32 -13.72 0.31
CA ASP A 81 9.37 -14.78 0.64
C ASP A 81 8.48 -14.37 1.83
N VAL A 82 9.06 -13.71 2.86
CA VAL A 82 8.29 -13.14 3.96
C VAL A 82 7.31 -12.09 3.46
N ILE A 83 7.77 -11.16 2.61
CA ILE A 83 6.90 -10.12 2.02
C ILE A 83 5.78 -10.74 1.18
N SER A 84 6.08 -11.79 0.42
CA SER A 84 5.09 -12.48 -0.44
C SER A 84 4.00 -13.15 0.40
N LYS A 85 4.37 -13.88 1.45
CA LYS A 85 3.43 -14.50 2.41
C LYS A 85 2.56 -13.45 3.12
N LEU A 86 3.16 -12.33 3.54
CA LEU A 86 2.42 -11.21 4.12
C LEU A 86 1.41 -10.60 3.13
N SER A 87 1.79 -10.47 1.86
CA SER A 87 0.94 -9.89 0.82
C SER A 87 -0.27 -10.78 0.51
N GLU A 88 -0.08 -12.10 0.50
CA GLU A 88 -1.16 -13.08 0.37
C GLU A 88 -2.16 -12.96 1.53
N GLN A 89 -1.67 -12.85 2.76
CA GLN A 89 -2.52 -12.65 3.93
C GLN A 89 -3.33 -11.34 3.85
N ILE A 90 -2.73 -10.24 3.38
CA ILE A 90 -3.44 -8.96 3.19
C ILE A 90 -4.57 -9.10 2.16
N SER A 91 -4.39 -9.90 1.12
CA SER A 91 -5.41 -10.11 0.09
C SER A 91 -6.63 -10.84 0.67
N VAL A 92 -6.41 -11.86 1.51
CA VAL A 92 -7.47 -12.57 2.25
C VAL A 92 -8.17 -11.65 3.26
N ILE A 93 -7.40 -10.80 3.94
CA ILE A 93 -7.94 -9.81 4.88
C ILE A 93 -8.85 -8.79 4.17
N ASN A 94 -8.48 -8.36 2.96
CA ASN A 94 -9.26 -7.40 2.20
C ASN A 94 -10.63 -7.94 1.76
N GLU A 95 -10.79 -9.26 1.71
CA GLU A 95 -12.01 -9.96 1.30
C GLU A 95 -12.85 -10.48 2.48
N SER A 96 -12.36 -10.35 3.73
CA SER A 96 -13.02 -10.91 4.91
C SER A 96 -13.47 -9.84 5.91
N ASP A 97 -14.63 -10.08 6.54
CA ASP A 97 -15.13 -9.27 7.65
C ASP A 97 -14.29 -9.57 8.91
N ILE A 98 -13.27 -8.74 9.15
CA ILE A 98 -12.44 -8.83 10.35
C ILE A 98 -13.07 -8.00 11.45
N PHE A 99 -13.26 -8.63 12.60
CA PHE A 99 -13.71 -7.94 13.79
C PHE A 99 -12.75 -6.80 14.16
N PRO A 100 -13.25 -5.58 14.44
CA PRO A 100 -12.41 -4.41 14.73
C PRO A 100 -11.36 -4.66 15.81
N GLU A 101 -11.65 -5.50 16.81
CA GLU A 101 -10.74 -5.81 17.92
C GLU A 101 -9.50 -6.59 17.47
N ARG A 102 -9.55 -7.28 16.32
CA ARG A 102 -8.41 -8.07 15.79
C ARG A 102 -7.56 -7.30 14.79
N GLU A 103 -8.00 -6.13 14.33
CA GLU A 103 -7.25 -5.35 13.34
C GLU A 103 -5.86 -4.92 13.87
N ASP A 104 -5.78 -4.53 15.14
CA ASP A 104 -4.53 -4.10 15.75
C ASP A 104 -3.55 -5.25 15.94
N GLU A 105 -4.05 -6.45 16.26
CA GLU A 105 -3.24 -7.66 16.33
C GLU A 105 -2.65 -8.00 14.95
N VAL A 106 -3.47 -7.96 13.90
CA VAL A 106 -3.02 -8.20 12.51
C VAL A 106 -1.92 -7.22 12.12
N ILE A 107 -2.12 -5.92 12.36
CA ILE A 107 -1.12 -4.90 12.06
C ILE A 107 0.15 -5.09 12.89
N SER A 108 0.05 -5.49 14.15
CA SER A 108 1.21 -5.76 15.00
C SER A 108 2.07 -6.92 14.48
N VAL A 109 1.43 -7.98 13.96
CA VAL A 109 2.12 -9.13 13.36
C VAL A 109 2.84 -8.71 12.08
N ILE A 110 2.19 -7.94 11.23
CA ILE A 110 2.80 -7.39 10.01
C ILE A 110 4.02 -6.52 10.37
N ASP A 111 3.87 -5.59 11.33
CA ASP A 111 4.96 -4.70 11.75
C ASP A 111 6.15 -5.48 12.30
N ARG A 112 5.90 -6.51 13.12
CA ARG A 112 6.94 -7.39 13.64
C ARG A 112 7.70 -8.12 12.54
N LEU A 113 6.99 -8.70 11.57
CA LEU A 113 7.60 -9.46 10.48
C LEU A 113 8.41 -8.55 9.53
N ILE A 114 7.90 -7.36 9.20
CA ILE A 114 8.63 -6.37 8.41
C ILE A 114 9.93 -5.96 9.12
N ARG A 115 9.86 -5.67 10.44
CA ARG A 115 11.05 -5.30 11.21
C ARG A 115 12.09 -6.42 11.25
N GLN A 116 11.66 -7.67 11.39
CA GLN A 116 12.55 -8.82 11.36
C GLN A 116 13.24 -8.99 10.00
N ALA A 117 12.51 -8.80 8.89
CA ALA A 117 13.07 -8.83 7.54
C ALA A 117 14.04 -7.65 7.30
N CYS A 118 13.84 -6.53 7.99
CA CYS A 118 14.73 -5.38 7.94
C CYS A 118 15.81 -5.38 9.03
N ASN A 119 16.09 -6.52 9.69
CA ASN A 119 17.07 -6.60 10.79
C ASN A 119 18.45 -6.09 10.32
N MET A 120 18.75 -4.86 10.69
CA MET A 120 20.05 -4.20 10.66
C MET A 120 20.64 -4.18 12.06
#